data_AF-A0A1Y3SHA6-F1
#
_entry.id   AF-A0A1Y3SHA6-F1
#
_cell.length_a   1.000
_cell.length_b   1.000
_cell.length_c   1.000
_cell.angle_alpha   90.00
_cell.angle_beta   90.00
_cell.angle_gamma   90.00
#
_symmetry.space_group_name_H-M   'P 1'
#
loop_
_entity.id
_entity.type
_entity.pdbx_description
1 polymer ?
#
loop_
_entity_poly.entity_id
_entity_poly.type
_entity_poly.pdbx_seq_one_letter_code
_entity_poly.pdbx_strand_id
1 'polypeptide(L)'
;MLDIFLDYLIGASYKILTSYESDNGGEKYFSYLESLSSDVMGAFKTFPDLQSNKHYIKIANLVNYLMDAKIAHFKCRRLTFEIIAEIELVKFDFGGDLH
;
A
#
# COMPACT_ATOMS: atom_id res chain seq x y z
N MET A 1 8.93 1.91 15.56
CA MET A 1 9.66 1.71 14.27
C MET A 1 8.71 1.17 13.22
N LEU A 2 7.91 0.15 13.55
CA LEU A 2 6.80 -0.30 12.71
C LEU A 2 5.78 0.84 12.46
N ASP A 3 5.34 1.57 13.48
CA ASP A 3 4.38 2.68 13.30
C ASP A 3 4.84 3.74 12.30
N ILE A 4 6.13 4.14 12.38
CA ILE A 4 6.74 5.08 11.44
C ILE A 4 6.70 4.54 10.01
N PHE A 5 6.93 3.24 9.83
CA PHE A 5 6.83 2.59 8.53
C PHE A 5 5.38 2.54 8.03
N LEU A 6 4.40 2.29 8.91
CA LEU A 6 2.99 2.29 8.55
C LEU A 6 2.51 3.70 8.18
N ASP A 7 2.96 4.74 8.87
CA ASP A 7 2.69 6.14 8.51
C ASP A 7 3.30 6.51 7.15
N TYR A 8 4.53 6.04 6.88
CA TYR A 8 5.14 6.15 5.56
C TYR A 8 4.28 5.46 4.49
N LEU A 9 3.80 4.24 4.74
CA LEU A 9 2.97 3.50 3.78
C LEU A 9 1.64 4.21 3.49
N ILE A 10 1.04 4.91 4.46
CA ILE A 10 -0.15 5.73 4.20
C ILE A 10 0.17 6.84 3.19
N GLY A 11 1.24 7.59 3.43
CA GLY A 11 1.71 8.64 2.52
C GLY A 11 2.06 8.10 1.12
N ALA A 12 2.74 6.96 1.08
CA ALA A 12 3.06 6.26 -0.16
C ALA A 12 1.80 5.78 -0.90
N SER A 13 0.79 5.32 -0.17
CA SER A 13 -0.47 4.88 -0.77
C SER A 13 -1.21 6.05 -1.43
N TYR A 14 -1.27 7.23 -0.82
CA TYR A 14 -1.84 8.42 -1.47
C TYR A 14 -1.14 8.77 -2.79
N LYS A 15 0.18 8.59 -2.86
CA LYS A 15 0.96 8.88 -4.06
C LYS A 15 0.67 7.92 -5.23
N ILE A 16 0.03 6.76 -4.98
CA ILE A 16 -0.50 5.90 -6.06
C ILE A 16 -1.45 6.71 -6.94
N LEU A 17 -2.38 7.44 -6.32
CA LEU A 17 -3.39 8.22 -7.04
C LEU A 17 -2.76 9.36 -7.84
N THR A 18 -1.90 10.15 -7.20
CA THR A 18 -1.26 11.28 -7.86
C THR A 18 -0.39 10.80 -9.03
N SER A 19 0.29 9.66 -8.87
CA SER A 19 1.12 9.09 -9.94
C SER A 19 0.25 8.59 -11.09
N TYR A 20 -0.86 7.90 -10.80
CA TYR A 20 -1.81 7.45 -11.80
C TYR A 20 -2.38 8.64 -12.58
N GLU A 21 -2.79 9.71 -11.90
CA GLU A 21 -3.37 10.90 -12.54
C GLU A 21 -2.37 11.65 -13.41
N SER A 22 -1.12 11.75 -12.95
CA SER A 22 -0.06 12.46 -13.69
C SER A 22 0.37 11.79 -14.99
N ASP A 23 0.21 10.47 -15.08
CA ASP A 23 0.71 9.66 -16.20
C ASP A 23 -0.38 8.79 -16.84
N ASN A 24 -1.64 9.00 -16.44
CA ASN A 24 -2.81 8.21 -16.82
C ASN A 24 -2.59 6.68 -16.73
N GLY A 25 -1.94 6.22 -15.66
CA GLY A 25 -1.55 4.82 -15.47
C GLY A 25 -0.42 4.35 -16.40
N GLY A 26 0.45 5.26 -16.82
CA GLY A 26 1.64 4.99 -17.64
C GLY A 26 2.84 4.45 -16.87
N GLU A 27 4.02 4.52 -17.49
CA GLU A 27 5.28 3.96 -16.99
C GLU A 27 5.67 4.47 -15.59
N LYS A 28 5.50 5.77 -15.31
CA LYS A 28 5.86 6.35 -14.01
C LYS A 28 5.00 5.79 -12.88
N TYR A 29 3.73 5.54 -13.17
CA TYR A 29 2.81 4.89 -12.23
C TYR A 29 3.27 3.46 -11.95
N PHE A 30 3.65 2.70 -12.98
CA PHE A 30 4.16 1.34 -12.81
C PHE A 30 5.47 1.29 -12.03
N SER A 31 6.47 2.10 -12.39
CA SER A 31 7.75 2.16 -11.64
C SER A 31 7.54 2.56 -10.17
N TYR A 32 6.56 3.42 -9.91
CA TYR A 32 6.19 3.76 -8.54
C TYR A 32 5.60 2.56 -7.79
N LEU A 33 4.69 1.81 -8.43
CA LEU A 33 4.11 0.60 -7.82
C LEU A 33 5.14 -0.51 -7.61
N GLU A 34 6.11 -0.69 -8.51
CA GLU A 34 7.20 -1.65 -8.34
C GLU A 34 8.03 -1.33 -7.10
N SER A 35 8.32 -0.04 -6.90
CA SER A 35 9.03 0.44 -5.71
C SER A 35 8.20 0.19 -4.44
N LEU A 36 6.91 0.53 -4.47
CA LEU A 36 6.00 0.31 -3.33
C LEU A 36 5.82 -1.18 -3.02
N SER A 37 5.69 -2.03 -4.03
CA SER A 37 5.60 -3.49 -3.86
C SER A 37 6.88 -4.02 -3.21
N SER A 38 8.05 -3.54 -3.64
CA SER A 38 9.33 -3.93 -3.04
C SER A 38 9.41 -3.54 -1.56
N ASP A 39 8.96 -2.34 -1.19
CA ASP A 39 8.89 -1.90 0.21
C ASP A 39 7.96 -2.78 1.04
N VAL A 40 6.74 -3.03 0.53
CA VAL A 40 5.71 -3.82 1.21
C VAL A 40 6.18 -5.26 1.43
N MET A 41 6.75 -5.89 0.41
CA MET A 41 7.28 -7.25 0.49
C MET A 41 8.57 -7.33 1.31
N GLY A 42 9.43 -6.32 1.21
CA GLY A 42 10.69 -6.24 1.95
C GLY A 42 10.48 -6.12 3.46
N ALA A 43 9.43 -5.42 3.88
CA ALA A 43 9.06 -5.27 5.28
C ALA A 43 8.78 -6.60 5.99
N PHE A 44 8.44 -7.69 5.28
CA PHE A 44 8.35 -9.02 5.89
C PHE A 44 9.65 -9.53 6.50
N LYS A 45 10.79 -9.08 5.99
CA LYS A 45 12.11 -9.42 6.54
C LYS A 45 12.44 -8.59 7.78
N THR A 46 12.03 -7.32 7.78
CA THR A 46 12.30 -6.37 8.86
C THR A 46 11.32 -6.51 10.02
N PHE A 47 10.05 -6.83 9.73
CA PHE A 47 8.95 -6.99 10.68
C PHE A 47 8.25 -8.34 10.40
N PRO A 48 8.81 -9.46 10.90
CA PRO A 48 8.28 -10.79 10.62
C PRO A 48 6.82 -10.99 11.02
N ASP A 49 6.35 -10.30 12.06
CA ASP A 49 4.96 -10.37 12.53
C ASP A 49 3.93 -9.93 11.46
N LEU A 50 4.36 -9.12 10.48
CA LEU A 50 3.50 -8.74 9.36
C LEU A 50 3.19 -9.91 8.42
N GLN A 51 4.01 -10.96 8.39
CA GLN A 51 3.81 -12.13 7.53
C GLN A 51 2.55 -12.94 7.90
N SER A 52 2.12 -12.87 9.16
CA SER A 52 0.92 -13.54 9.65
C SER A 52 -0.27 -12.58 9.81
N ASN A 53 -0.06 -11.26 9.64
CA ASN A 53 -1.13 -10.28 9.73
C ASN A 53 -1.96 -10.25 8.43
N LYS A 54 -3.24 -10.61 8.55
CA LYS A 54 -4.18 -10.69 7.41
C LYS A 54 -4.36 -9.36 6.67
N HIS A 55 -4.34 -8.23 7.38
CA HIS A 55 -4.50 -6.89 6.80
C HIS A 55 -3.26 -6.52 5.98
N TYR A 56 -2.08 -6.84 6.51
CA TYR A 56 -0.82 -6.61 5.80
C TYR A 56 -0.67 -7.50 4.55
N ILE A 57 -1.04 -8.78 4.64
CA ILE A 57 -1.10 -9.66 3.46
C ILE A 57 -2.05 -9.08 2.40
N LYS A 58 -3.20 -8.54 2.81
CA LYS A 58 -4.16 -7.91 1.89
C LYS A 58 -3.58 -6.67 1.22
N ILE A 59 -2.82 -5.83 1.93
CA ILE A 59 -2.09 -4.68 1.36
C ILE A 59 -1.15 -5.16 0.24
N ALA A 60 -0.31 -6.16 0.50
CA ALA A 60 0.61 -6.72 -0.50
C ALA A 60 -0.13 -7.21 -1.75
N ASN A 61 -1.25 -7.92 -1.56
CA ASN A 61 -2.06 -8.40 -2.68
C ASN A 61 -2.70 -7.25 -3.48
N LEU A 62 -3.19 -6.20 -2.82
CA LEU A 62 -3.78 -5.04 -3.50
C LEU A 62 -2.73 -4.26 -4.30
N VAL A 63 -1.53 -4.05 -3.74
CA VAL A 63 -0.43 -3.39 -4.46
C VAL A 63 -0.01 -4.22 -5.68
N ASN A 64 0.12 -5.53 -5.55
CA ASN A 64 0.43 -6.41 -6.67
C ASN A 64 -0.68 -6.41 -7.73
N TYR A 65 -1.95 -6.41 -7.31
CA TYR A 65 -3.07 -6.31 -8.24
C TYR A 65 -3.06 -5.01 -9.05
N LEU A 66 -2.63 -3.90 -8.44
CA LEU A 66 -2.50 -2.62 -9.14
C LEU A 66 -1.38 -2.61 -10.21
N MET A 67 -0.37 -3.48 -10.07
CA MET A 67 0.72 -3.63 -11.07
C MET A 67 0.30 -4.46 -12.29
N ASP A 68 -0.53 -5.49 -12.09
CA ASP A 68 -0.88 -6.41 -13.18
C ASP A 68 -2.13 -5.98 -13.96
N ALA A 69 -2.96 -5.11 -13.38
CA ALA A 69 -4.27 -4.78 -13.93
C ALA A 69 -4.29 -3.46 -14.69
N LYS A 70 -4.83 -3.48 -15.92
CA LYS A 70 -5.37 -2.28 -16.55
C LYS A 70 -6.64 -1.86 -15.81
N ILE A 71 -6.51 -0.87 -14.94
CA ILE A 71 -7.63 -0.36 -14.13
C ILE A 71 -8.07 1.01 -14.63
N ALA A 72 -9.37 1.28 -14.50
CA ALA A 72 -9.91 2.63 -14.64
C ALA A 72 -9.58 3.47 -13.40
N HIS A 73 -9.48 4.79 -13.57
CA HIS A 73 -9.16 5.76 -12.51
C HIS A 73 -10.02 5.58 -11.26
N PHE A 74 -11.34 5.43 -11.41
CA PHE A 74 -12.25 5.23 -10.27
C PHE A 74 -11.89 3.98 -9.43
N LYS A 75 -11.42 2.92 -10.10
CA LYS A 75 -11.03 1.67 -9.45
C LYS A 75 -9.67 1.80 -8.78
N CYS A 76 -8.72 2.51 -9.40
CA CYS A 76 -7.45 2.89 -8.78
C CYS A 76 -7.71 3.63 -7.46
N ARG A 77 -8.54 4.67 -7.50
CA ARG A 77 -8.94 5.45 -6.31
C ARG A 77 -9.52 4.58 -5.21
N ARG A 78 -10.48 3.71 -5.54
CA ARG A 78 -11.10 2.81 -4.56
C ARG A 78 -10.07 1.89 -3.91
N LEU A 79 -9.20 1.27 -4.70
CA LEU A 79 -8.18 0.36 -4.21
C LEU A 79 -7.12 1.08 -3.36
N THR A 80 -6.74 2.31 -3.71
CA THR A 80 -5.83 3.12 -2.89
C THR A 80 -6.41 3.39 -1.50
N PHE A 81 -7.68 3.78 -1.41
CA PHE A 81 -8.33 3.99 -0.10
C PHE A 81 -8.52 2.68 0.67
N GLU A 82 -8.75 1.57 -0.03
CA GLU A 82 -8.79 0.25 0.60
C GLU A 82 -7.43 -0.10 1.21
N ILE A 83 -6.32 0.12 0.50
CA ILE A 83 -4.97 -0.08 1.04
C ILE A 83 -4.76 0.75 2.31
N ILE A 84 -5.12 2.04 2.30
CA ILE A 84 -4.97 2.93 3.46
C ILE A 84 -5.78 2.41 4.65
N ALA A 85 -7.03 2.00 4.41
CA ALA A 85 -7.88 1.45 5.47
C ALA A 85 -7.28 0.18 6.09
N GLU A 86 -6.69 -0.71 5.28
CA GLU A 86 -5.99 -1.88 5.80
C GLU A 86 -4.75 -1.50 6.60
N ILE A 87 -4.02 -0.44 6.23
CA ILE A 87 -2.84 0.02 6.99
C ILE A 87 -3.25 0.50 8.38
N GLU A 88 -4.35 1.24 8.49
CA GLU A 88 -4.89 1.67 9.79
C GLU A 88 -5.31 0.48 10.66
N LEU A 89 -5.86 -0.58 10.05
CA LEU A 89 -6.18 -1.82 10.77
C LEU A 89 -4.92 -2.55 11.25
N VAL A 90 -3.84 -2.54 10.47
CA VAL A 90 -2.53 -3.05 10.93
C VAL A 90 -2.05 -2.22 12.13
N LYS A 91 -2.12 -0.88 12.06
CA LYS A 91 -1.74 -0.03 13.20
C LYS A 91 -2.52 -0.38 14.46
N PHE A 92 -3.84 -0.57 14.33
CA PHE A 92 -4.69 -0.99 15.44
C PHE A 92 -4.26 -2.35 16.03
N ASP A 93 -4.01 -3.35 15.19
CA ASP A 93 -3.58 -4.69 15.63
C ASP A 93 -2.25 -4.68 16.40
N PHE A 94 -1.36 -3.73 16.09
CA PHE A 94 -0.03 -3.60 16.69
C PHE A 94 0.06 -2.52 17.79
N GLY A 95 -1.08 -2.04 18.30
CA GLY A 95 -1.14 -1.16 19.48
C GLY A 95 -1.23 0.34 19.19
N GLY A 96 -1.63 0.72 17.97
CA GLY A 96 -1.93 2.11 17.63
C GLY A 96 -3.25 2.58 18.25
N ASP A 97 -3.19 3.56 19.14
CA ASP A 97 -4.36 4.28 19.63
C ASP A 97 -5.01 5.06 18.47
N LEU A 98 -6.34 4.94 18.32
CA LEU A 98 -7.13 5.75 17.40
C LEU A 98 -6.97 7.24 17.81
N HIS A 99 -6.31 8.03 16.95
CA HIS A 99 -6.27 9.49 17.06
C HIS A 99 -7.22 10.14 16.06
#